data_AF-A0A1T5D9K4-F1
#
_entry.id   AF-A0A1T5D9K4-F1
#
_cell.length_a   1.000
_cell.length_b   1.000
_cell.length_c   1.000
_cell.angle_alpha   90.00
_cell.angle_beta   90.00
_cell.angle_gamma   90.00
#
_symmetry.space_group_name_H-M   'P 1'
#
loop_
_entity.id
_entity.type
_entity.pdbx_description
1 polymer ?
#
loop_
_entity_poly.entity_id
_entity_poly.type
_entity_poly.pdbx_seq_one_letter_code
_entity_poly.pdbx_strand_id
1 'polypeptide(L)'
;MIGNVALDVVIGLVFIYLLYSLYATILMEIISSILGLRARNLCYALSRMLMDEDDLGSSGSNFLARLGTTITRFTGKSWNLKNPELYNKFFSQPSIKYLSSGGLGHRPSYLSAENFSKALIDSIKVDRVEVGELLKIQLGLRIWAITKEEEPTAGPEQLVIAGQIKKLLDQRNPDLVQFRTLLEQWYSGIPMDLEFDIALPSEQSDTIRQIESMLHDANNDLVKFKILLENWYNDTMERASGWFKQTTQAILILIGAGLAVGFDVDTIKIMKKLSKDTEAREQLVQMAIDFNARNEGLIQKMNNGKDTLRVENQLNTRLDSLSSIKQTLEADIQSARSMVVTPPSDDSSIFGYLLTILALSLGAPFWFDLLNKLVKLRTSSAAPARSGGEAGSIDSDVSNRNIINRVG
;
A
#
# COMPACT_ATOMS: atom_id res chain seq x y z
N MET A 1 -36.41 7.37 31.44
CA MET A 1 -35.49 6.74 30.46
C MET A 1 -36.01 7.07 29.06
N ILE A 2 -35.62 8.21 28.49
CA ILE A 2 -36.09 8.64 27.16
C ILE A 2 -34.85 8.75 26.26
N GLY A 3 -34.20 7.62 26.02
CA GLY A 3 -33.42 7.44 24.80
C GLY A 3 -34.39 7.02 23.71
N ASN A 4 -34.21 7.52 22.48
CA ASN A 4 -34.97 6.99 21.35
C ASN A 4 -34.60 5.51 21.19
N VAL A 5 -35.56 4.59 21.38
CA VAL A 5 -35.33 3.14 21.30
C VAL A 5 -34.65 2.76 19.98
N ALA A 6 -35.02 3.41 18.88
CA ALA A 6 -34.39 3.20 17.59
C ALA A 6 -32.90 3.63 17.59
N LEU A 7 -32.55 4.73 18.27
CA LEU A 7 -31.17 5.18 18.41
C LEU A 7 -30.33 4.15 19.18
N ASP A 8 -30.85 3.61 20.29
CA ASP A 8 -30.15 2.61 21.09
C ASP A 8 -29.95 1.29 20.32
N VAL A 9 -30.94 0.86 19.52
CA VAL A 9 -30.80 -0.29 18.62
C VAL A 9 -29.69 -0.05 17.59
N VAL A 10 -29.67 1.13 16.97
CA VAL A 10 -28.65 1.50 15.97
C VAL A 10 -27.25 1.55 16.61
N ILE A 11 -27.12 2.11 17.82
CA ILE A 11 -25.84 2.13 18.56
C ILE A 11 -25.35 0.70 18.83
N GLY A 12 -26.23 -0.18 19.32
CA GLY A 12 -25.89 -1.58 19.57
C GLY A 12 -25.43 -2.29 18.30
N LEU A 13 -26.14 -2.10 17.17
CA LEU A 13 -25.76 -2.70 15.90
C LEU A 13 -24.42 -2.16 15.35
N VAL A 14 -24.23 -0.85 15.40
CA VAL A 14 -22.97 -0.19 14.98
C VAL A 14 -21.80 -0.66 15.83
N PHE A 15 -22.01 -0.84 17.14
CA PHE A 15 -21.00 -1.35 18.04
C PHE A 15 -20.61 -2.79 17.69
N ILE A 16 -21.57 -3.67 17.40
CA ILE A 16 -21.29 -5.03 16.93
C ILE A 16 -20.44 -5.02 15.65
N TYR A 17 -20.82 -4.20 14.67
CA TYR A 17 -20.03 -4.06 13.45
C TYR A 17 -18.63 -3.53 13.71
N LEU A 18 -18.46 -2.58 14.63
CA LEU A 18 -17.16 -2.07 15.02
C LEU A 18 -16.28 -3.20 15.59
N LEU A 19 -16.80 -4.00 16.53
CA LEU A 19 -16.04 -5.09 17.15
C LEU A 19 -15.55 -6.10 16.11
N TYR A 20 -16.44 -6.59 15.25
CA TYR A 20 -16.06 -7.56 14.22
C TYR A 20 -15.18 -6.95 13.12
N SER A 21 -15.36 -5.67 12.77
CA SER A 21 -14.51 -4.98 11.80
C SER A 21 -13.10 -4.75 12.33
N LEU A 22 -12.98 -4.47 13.63
CA LEU A 22 -11.69 -4.34 14.30
C LEU A 22 -10.99 -5.70 14.36
N TYR A 23 -11.72 -6.77 14.64
CA TYR A 23 -11.17 -8.14 14.59
C TYR A 23 -10.71 -8.53 13.19
N ALA A 24 -11.53 -8.25 12.17
CA ALA A 24 -11.18 -8.48 10.77
C ALA A 24 -9.91 -7.71 10.36
N THR A 25 -9.78 -6.46 10.81
CA THR A 25 -8.60 -5.62 10.53
C THR A 25 -7.34 -6.18 11.21
N ILE A 26 -7.46 -6.65 12.46
CA ILE A 26 -6.34 -7.31 13.17
C ILE A 26 -5.93 -8.60 12.46
N LEU A 27 -6.88 -9.46 12.09
CA LEU A 27 -6.60 -10.69 11.35
C LEU A 27 -5.92 -10.39 10.02
N MET A 28 -6.40 -9.38 9.29
CA MET A 28 -5.77 -8.93 8.05
C MET A 28 -4.32 -8.50 8.28
N GLU A 29 -4.03 -7.74 9.32
CA GLU A 29 -2.66 -7.30 9.63
C GLU A 29 -1.75 -8.48 9.99
N ILE A 30 -2.24 -9.44 10.78
CA ILE A 30 -1.51 -10.68 11.10
C ILE A 30 -1.20 -11.47 9.82
N ILE A 31 -2.21 -11.69 8.97
CA ILE A 31 -2.06 -12.39 7.69
C ILE A 31 -1.08 -11.63 6.78
N SER A 32 -1.17 -10.31 6.74
CA SER A 32 -0.31 -9.43 5.93
C SER A 32 1.15 -9.53 6.35
N SER A 33 1.40 -9.58 7.66
CA SER A 33 2.73 -9.73 8.24
C SER A 33 3.32 -11.12 7.96
N ILE A 34 2.59 -12.20 8.27
CA ILE A 34 3.06 -13.58 8.08
C ILE A 34 3.39 -13.85 6.60
N LEU A 35 2.59 -13.33 5.68
CA LEU A 35 2.77 -13.56 4.24
C LEU A 35 3.69 -12.54 3.56
N GLY A 36 4.21 -11.56 4.31
CA GLY A 36 5.06 -10.50 3.78
C GLY A 36 4.41 -9.71 2.65
N LEU A 37 3.09 -9.42 2.73
CA LEU A 37 2.34 -8.85 1.61
C LEU A 37 2.88 -7.50 1.14
N ARG A 38 3.42 -6.71 2.07
CA ARG A 38 4.06 -5.42 1.75
C ARG A 38 5.32 -5.61 0.90
N ALA A 39 6.24 -6.47 1.32
CA ALA A 39 7.44 -6.80 0.56
C ALA A 39 7.10 -7.39 -0.82
N ARG A 40 6.06 -8.24 -0.89
CA ARG A 40 5.58 -8.81 -2.17
C ARG A 40 4.98 -7.74 -3.09
N ASN A 41 4.22 -6.79 -2.55
CA ASN A 41 3.68 -5.67 -3.33
C ASN A 41 4.79 -4.77 -3.88
N LEU A 42 5.80 -4.48 -3.06
CA LEU A 42 6.97 -3.71 -3.48
C LEU A 42 7.74 -4.43 -4.60
N CYS A 43 8.07 -5.71 -4.42
CA CYS A 43 8.73 -6.50 -5.46
C CYS A 43 7.89 -6.59 -6.74
N TYR A 44 6.56 -6.72 -6.62
CA TYR A 44 5.67 -6.72 -7.76
C TYR A 44 5.72 -5.38 -8.51
N ALA A 45 5.65 -4.26 -7.81
CA ALA A 45 5.76 -2.93 -8.41
C ALA A 45 7.11 -2.72 -9.10
N LEU A 46 8.22 -3.08 -8.43
CA LEU A 46 9.56 -3.02 -9.00
C LEU A 46 9.73 -3.94 -10.21
N SER A 47 9.11 -5.13 -10.19
CA SER A 47 9.12 -6.02 -11.35
C SER A 47 8.43 -5.37 -12.54
N ARG A 48 7.29 -4.69 -12.34
CA ARG A 48 6.61 -3.95 -13.42
C ARG A 48 7.38 -2.72 -13.93
N MET A 49 8.31 -2.19 -13.13
CA MET A 49 9.17 -1.08 -13.56
C MET A 49 10.37 -1.58 -14.37
N LEU A 50 11.01 -2.65 -13.90
CA LEU A 50 12.32 -3.11 -14.36
C LEU A 50 12.26 -4.29 -15.33
N MET A 51 11.05 -4.73 -15.69
CA MET A 51 10.79 -5.83 -16.61
C MET A 51 9.71 -5.40 -17.60
N ASP A 52 9.74 -5.95 -18.80
CA ASP A 52 8.77 -5.62 -19.85
C ASP A 52 7.47 -6.42 -19.65
N GLU A 53 6.32 -5.77 -19.84
CA GLU A 53 5.02 -6.41 -19.80
C GLU A 53 4.71 -7.05 -21.15
N ASP A 54 4.33 -8.33 -21.12
CA ASP A 54 3.91 -9.05 -22.32
C ASP A 54 2.49 -8.62 -22.75
N ASP A 55 2.26 -8.47 -24.05
CA ASP A 55 0.90 -8.25 -24.57
C ASP A 55 0.06 -9.53 -24.38
N LEU A 56 -0.59 -9.67 -23.22
CA LEU A 56 -1.63 -10.68 -23.05
C LEU A 56 -2.86 -10.19 -23.80
N GLY A 57 -3.11 -10.82 -24.95
CA GLY A 57 -4.33 -10.66 -25.73
C GLY A 57 -5.56 -10.62 -24.81
N SER A 58 -6.30 -9.52 -24.89
CA SER A 58 -7.44 -9.22 -24.05
C SER A 58 -8.54 -10.28 -24.20
N SER A 59 -8.56 -11.28 -23.33
CA SER A 59 -9.61 -12.31 -23.33
C SER A 59 -10.51 -12.17 -22.11
N GLY A 60 -11.74 -11.73 -22.36
CA GLY A 60 -12.92 -11.98 -21.52
C GLY A 60 -13.00 -11.23 -20.19
N SER A 61 -13.44 -9.96 -20.22
CA SER A 61 -13.72 -9.17 -19.03
C SER A 61 -15.00 -9.62 -18.29
N ASN A 62 -14.87 -10.63 -17.43
CA ASN A 62 -15.88 -10.93 -16.42
C ASN A 62 -15.48 -10.31 -15.07
N PHE A 63 -16.46 -9.90 -14.26
CA PHE A 63 -16.25 -9.40 -12.89
C PHE A 63 -15.38 -10.36 -12.05
N LEU A 64 -15.56 -11.67 -12.23
CA LEU A 64 -14.74 -12.71 -11.59
C LEU A 64 -13.29 -12.73 -12.08
N ALA A 65 -13.01 -12.38 -13.34
CA ALA A 65 -11.64 -12.24 -13.82
C ALA A 65 -10.96 -10.99 -13.22
N ARG A 66 -11.71 -9.92 -12.98
CA ARG A 66 -11.23 -8.72 -12.26
C ARG A 66 -10.93 -9.03 -10.78
N LEU A 67 -11.75 -9.85 -10.14
CA LEU A 67 -11.47 -10.35 -8.79
C LEU A 67 -10.30 -11.32 -8.76
N GLY A 68 -10.24 -12.25 -9.72
CA GLY A 68 -9.15 -13.19 -9.88
C GLY A 68 -7.80 -12.51 -10.07
N THR A 69 -7.71 -11.53 -10.98
CA THR A 69 -6.49 -10.72 -11.17
C THR A 69 -6.10 -9.89 -9.95
N THR A 70 -7.07 -9.47 -9.14
CA THR A 70 -6.80 -8.79 -7.86
C THR A 70 -6.23 -9.77 -6.82
N ILE A 71 -6.74 -11.01 -6.78
CA ILE A 71 -6.26 -12.07 -5.88
C ILE A 71 -4.93 -12.67 -6.35
N THR A 72 -4.65 -12.74 -7.66
CA THR A 72 -3.36 -13.26 -8.14
C THR A 72 -2.20 -12.31 -7.84
N ARG A 73 -2.42 -10.99 -7.78
CA ARG A 73 -1.41 -10.00 -7.33
C ARG A 73 -0.86 -10.31 -5.94
N PHE A 74 -1.68 -10.83 -5.04
CA PHE A 74 -1.26 -11.27 -3.70
C PHE A 74 -0.16 -12.35 -3.73
N THR A 75 -0.10 -13.16 -4.79
CA THR A 75 0.96 -14.17 -4.93
C THR A 75 2.34 -13.55 -5.19
N GLY A 76 2.42 -12.25 -5.53
CA GLY A 76 3.68 -11.57 -5.84
C GLY A 76 4.43 -12.20 -7.02
N LYS A 77 3.73 -12.99 -7.84
CA LYS A 77 4.23 -13.58 -9.08
C LYS A 77 3.63 -12.79 -10.23
N SER A 78 4.49 -12.21 -11.04
CA SER A 78 4.11 -11.55 -12.27
C SER A 78 4.19 -12.59 -13.39
N TRP A 79 3.04 -13.14 -13.76
CA TRP A 79 2.94 -14.22 -14.75
C TRP A 79 3.18 -13.77 -16.19
N ASN A 80 3.44 -12.47 -16.37
CA ASN A 80 3.40 -11.78 -17.65
C ASN A 80 4.51 -10.73 -17.81
N LEU A 81 5.67 -10.99 -17.22
CA LEU A 81 6.83 -10.12 -17.33
C LEU A 81 8.00 -10.88 -17.97
N LYS A 82 8.64 -10.24 -18.96
CA LYS A 82 9.85 -10.73 -19.62
C LYS A 82 11.08 -9.92 -19.20
N ASN A 83 12.25 -10.37 -19.61
CA ASN A 83 13.51 -9.62 -19.49
C ASN A 83 13.91 -9.33 -18.02
N PRO A 84 14.10 -10.38 -17.19
CA PRO A 84 14.38 -10.22 -15.76
C PRO A 84 15.81 -9.75 -15.45
N GLU A 85 16.68 -9.54 -16.44
CA GLU A 85 18.10 -9.28 -16.22
C GLU A 85 18.37 -8.00 -15.44
N LEU A 86 17.76 -6.89 -15.85
CA LEU A 86 17.88 -5.60 -15.16
C LEU A 86 17.33 -5.71 -13.74
N TYR A 87 16.14 -6.31 -13.59
CA TYR A 87 15.52 -6.58 -12.30
C TYR A 87 16.43 -7.42 -11.38
N ASN A 88 17.01 -8.52 -11.88
CA ASN A 88 17.88 -9.40 -11.10
C ASN A 88 19.18 -8.70 -10.71
N LYS A 89 19.78 -7.93 -11.63
CA LYS A 89 21.01 -7.16 -11.37
C LYS A 89 20.74 -6.05 -10.35
N PHE A 90 19.59 -5.39 -10.43
CA PHE A 90 19.12 -4.40 -9.47
C PHE A 90 19.03 -4.98 -8.03
N PHE A 91 18.36 -6.12 -7.86
CA PHE A 91 18.25 -6.76 -6.54
C PHE A 91 19.57 -7.36 -6.02
N SER A 92 20.55 -7.57 -6.90
CA SER A 92 21.90 -8.01 -6.52
C SER A 92 22.76 -6.89 -5.97
N GLN A 93 22.36 -5.62 -6.12
CA GLN A 93 23.14 -4.48 -5.63
C GLN A 93 23.27 -4.49 -4.11
N PRO A 94 24.45 -4.18 -3.54
CA PRO A 94 24.65 -4.13 -2.10
C PRO A 94 23.65 -3.22 -1.38
N SER A 95 23.30 -2.08 -1.98
CA SER A 95 22.33 -1.12 -1.45
C SER A 95 20.91 -1.67 -1.32
N ILE A 96 20.57 -2.74 -2.04
CA ILE A 96 19.25 -3.38 -2.00
C ILE A 96 19.31 -4.71 -1.25
N LYS A 97 20.34 -5.52 -1.52
CA LYS A 97 20.53 -6.86 -0.95
C LYS A 97 20.50 -6.86 0.58
N TYR A 98 21.09 -5.85 1.20
CA TYR A 98 21.16 -5.75 2.66
C TYR A 98 19.94 -5.08 3.30
N LEU A 99 18.97 -4.60 2.52
CA LEU A 99 17.71 -4.06 3.05
C LEU A 99 16.72 -5.16 3.45
N SER A 100 16.91 -6.40 3.01
CA SER A 100 16.03 -7.49 3.44
C SER A 100 16.42 -8.01 4.82
N SER A 101 15.51 -7.94 5.80
CA SER A 101 15.63 -8.71 7.04
C SER A 101 15.65 -10.21 6.68
N GLY A 102 16.63 -10.98 7.14
CA GLY A 102 16.90 -12.37 6.73
C GLY A 102 15.85 -13.45 7.09
N GLY A 103 14.55 -13.16 6.95
CA GLY A 103 13.43 -14.10 7.13
C GLY A 103 13.10 -14.92 5.86
N LEU A 104 11.85 -15.43 5.75
CA LEU A 104 11.37 -16.19 4.57
C LEU A 104 11.28 -15.28 3.32
N GLY A 105 12.43 -15.09 2.67
CA GLY A 105 12.61 -14.32 1.44
C GLY A 105 13.45 -13.06 1.65
N HIS A 106 14.55 -12.94 0.90
CA HIS A 106 15.42 -11.77 0.85
C HIS A 106 14.75 -10.61 0.10
N ARG A 107 13.58 -10.17 0.56
CA ARG A 107 12.79 -9.12 -0.09
C ARG A 107 12.62 -7.95 0.87
N PRO A 108 13.03 -6.73 0.49
CA PRO A 108 12.83 -5.56 1.34
C PRO A 108 11.34 -5.24 1.48
N SER A 109 10.94 -4.75 2.65
CA SER A 109 9.56 -4.28 2.87
C SER A 109 9.38 -2.82 2.46
N TYR A 110 10.47 -2.06 2.41
CA TYR A 110 10.52 -0.67 1.98
C TYR A 110 11.78 -0.40 1.15
N LEU A 111 11.67 0.55 0.21
CA LEU A 111 12.79 1.09 -0.54
C LEU A 111 12.58 2.60 -0.68
N SER A 112 13.62 3.41 -0.46
CA SER A 112 13.55 4.84 -0.73
C SER A 112 13.79 5.13 -2.22
N ALA A 113 13.25 6.24 -2.72
CA ALA A 113 13.51 6.70 -4.09
C ALA A 113 15.01 6.88 -4.37
N GLU A 114 15.76 7.42 -3.40
CA GLU A 114 17.21 7.59 -3.49
C GLU A 114 17.95 6.24 -3.60
N ASN A 115 17.60 5.25 -2.77
CA ASN A 115 18.22 3.93 -2.83
C ASN A 115 17.86 3.23 -4.14
N PHE A 116 16.64 3.42 -4.63
CA PHE A 116 16.21 2.94 -5.94
C PHE A 116 17.04 3.57 -7.06
N SER A 117 17.11 4.90 -7.15
CA SER A 117 17.81 5.60 -8.23
C SER A 117 19.30 5.24 -8.26
N LYS A 118 19.94 5.18 -7.08
CA LYS A 118 21.32 4.74 -6.93
C LYS A 118 21.53 3.29 -7.38
N ALA A 119 20.73 2.35 -6.87
CA ALA A 119 20.85 0.94 -7.23
C ALA A 119 20.56 0.69 -8.71
N LEU A 120 19.62 1.43 -9.30
CA LEU A 120 19.33 1.35 -10.72
C LEU A 120 20.51 1.84 -11.56
N ILE A 121 21.09 2.99 -11.22
CA ILE A 121 22.30 3.49 -11.88
C ILE A 121 23.44 2.47 -11.76
N ASP A 122 23.71 1.95 -10.56
CA ASP A 122 24.75 0.94 -10.32
C ASP A 122 24.47 -0.37 -11.07
N SER A 123 23.20 -0.69 -11.35
CA SER A 123 22.81 -1.86 -12.15
C SER A 123 23.03 -1.67 -13.65
N ILE A 124 23.01 -0.43 -14.14
CA ILE A 124 23.16 -0.13 -15.56
C ILE A 124 24.62 0.18 -15.90
N LYS A 125 25.29 0.93 -15.03
CA LYS A 125 26.63 1.48 -15.24
C LYS A 125 27.70 0.42 -15.47
N VAL A 126 28.67 0.77 -16.33
CA VAL A 126 29.91 0.00 -16.52
C VAL A 126 31.05 0.63 -15.74
N ASP A 127 31.43 0.03 -14.61
CA ASP A 127 32.47 0.59 -13.71
C ASP A 127 33.91 0.43 -14.22
N ARG A 128 34.14 -0.47 -15.19
CA ARG A 128 35.50 -0.85 -15.62
C ARG A 128 36.15 0.12 -16.61
N VAL A 129 35.57 1.30 -16.85
CA VAL A 129 36.03 2.26 -17.86
C VAL A 129 36.36 3.61 -17.19
N GLU A 130 37.56 4.16 -17.43
CA GLU A 130 37.96 5.49 -16.92
C GLU A 130 37.32 6.65 -17.73
N VAL A 131 35.99 6.74 -17.68
CA VAL A 131 35.19 7.82 -18.30
C VAL A 131 34.25 8.47 -17.28
N GLY A 132 33.66 9.61 -17.64
CA GLY A 132 32.67 10.29 -16.80
C GLY A 132 31.48 9.37 -16.44
N GLU A 133 30.89 9.58 -15.26
CA GLU A 133 29.82 8.72 -14.73
C GLU A 133 28.63 8.55 -15.70
N LEU A 134 28.24 9.62 -16.38
CA LEU A 134 27.14 9.61 -17.35
C LEU A 134 27.48 8.79 -18.60
N LEU A 135 28.74 8.83 -19.07
CA LEU A 135 29.21 7.99 -20.17
C LEU A 135 29.22 6.51 -19.77
N LYS A 136 29.58 6.18 -18.53
CA LYS A 136 29.52 4.79 -18.04
C LYS A 136 28.08 4.24 -18.04
N ILE A 137 27.09 5.10 -17.78
CA ILE A 137 25.66 4.74 -17.84
C ILE A 137 25.22 4.55 -19.29
N GLN A 138 25.52 5.52 -20.18
CA GLN A 138 25.20 5.44 -21.61
C GLN A 138 25.83 4.20 -22.27
N LEU A 139 27.09 3.89 -21.95
CA LEU A 139 27.76 2.69 -22.42
C LEU A 139 27.06 1.42 -21.91
N GLY A 140 26.65 1.39 -20.65
CA GLY A 140 25.95 0.27 -20.05
C GLY A 140 24.60 -0.05 -20.71
N LEU A 141 23.79 0.98 -20.99
CA LEU A 141 22.53 0.83 -21.73
C LEU A 141 22.76 0.26 -23.13
N ARG A 142 23.78 0.78 -23.84
CA ARG A 142 24.15 0.28 -25.18
C ARG A 142 24.59 -1.18 -25.16
N ILE A 143 25.50 -1.56 -24.25
CA ILE A 143 25.98 -2.94 -24.14
C ILE A 143 24.81 -3.89 -23.84
N TRP A 144 23.88 -3.47 -22.99
CA TRP A 144 22.70 -4.26 -22.68
C TRP A 144 21.83 -4.51 -23.92
N ALA A 145 21.54 -3.47 -24.71
CA ALA A 145 20.76 -3.59 -25.95
C ALA A 145 21.41 -4.59 -26.93
N ILE A 146 22.73 -4.56 -27.03
CA ILE A 146 23.52 -5.44 -27.90
C ILE A 146 23.48 -6.90 -27.43
N THR A 147 23.53 -7.16 -26.12
CA THR A 147 23.64 -8.54 -25.60
C THR A 147 22.37 -9.38 -25.72
N LYS A 148 21.23 -8.75 -26.05
CA LYS A 148 19.91 -9.36 -26.08
C LYS A 148 19.41 -9.69 -27.50
N GLU A 149 20.09 -9.21 -28.54
CA GLU A 149 19.80 -9.58 -29.93
C GLU A 149 20.10 -11.09 -30.16
N GLU A 150 19.07 -11.94 -30.11
CA GLU A 150 19.13 -13.31 -30.64
C GLU A 150 19.05 -13.34 -32.18
N GLU A 151 18.43 -12.32 -32.79
CA GLU A 151 18.55 -12.03 -34.23
C GLU A 151 18.88 -10.54 -34.41
N PRO A 152 20.04 -10.20 -34.97
CA PRO A 152 20.50 -8.84 -35.04
C PRO A 152 19.99 -8.19 -36.32
N THR A 153 19.47 -6.98 -36.15
CA THR A 153 19.38 -6.03 -37.28
C THR A 153 20.78 -5.53 -37.69
N ALA A 154 21.79 -5.83 -36.87
CA ALA A 154 23.19 -5.58 -37.08
C ALA A 154 23.84 -6.61 -38.03
N GLY A 155 24.68 -6.15 -38.96
CA GLY A 155 25.41 -7.02 -39.89
C GLY A 155 26.31 -8.03 -39.16
N PRO A 156 26.71 -9.15 -39.80
CA PRO A 156 27.50 -10.22 -39.17
C PRO A 156 28.82 -9.74 -38.53
N GLU A 157 29.40 -8.65 -39.02
CA GLU A 157 30.60 -8.03 -38.43
C GLU A 157 30.33 -7.33 -37.09
N GLN A 158 29.16 -6.70 -36.94
CA GLN A 158 28.80 -5.94 -35.73
C GLN A 158 28.52 -6.86 -34.55
N LEU A 159 27.92 -8.03 -34.79
CA LEU A 159 27.78 -9.11 -33.82
C LEU A 159 29.12 -9.63 -33.30
N VAL A 160 30.11 -9.76 -34.18
CA VAL A 160 31.46 -10.22 -33.82
C VAL A 160 32.12 -9.18 -32.92
N ILE A 161 32.03 -7.89 -33.28
CA ILE A 161 32.57 -6.79 -32.48
C ILE A 161 31.85 -6.69 -31.13
N ALA A 162 30.53 -6.85 -31.09
CA ALA A 162 29.73 -6.93 -29.87
C ALA A 162 30.18 -8.06 -28.93
N GLY A 163 30.40 -9.26 -29.48
CA GLY A 163 30.94 -10.40 -28.73
C GLY A 163 32.35 -10.14 -28.19
N GLN A 164 33.19 -9.46 -28.96
CA GLN A 164 34.54 -9.04 -28.53
C GLN A 164 34.48 -8.00 -27.42
N ILE A 165 33.58 -7.02 -27.51
CA ILE A 165 33.34 -6.01 -26.47
C ILE A 165 32.89 -6.69 -25.17
N LYS A 166 31.91 -7.60 -25.24
CA LYS A 166 31.44 -8.37 -24.08
C LYS A 166 32.57 -9.15 -23.43
N LYS A 167 33.31 -9.93 -24.22
CA LYS A 167 34.44 -10.74 -23.76
C LYS A 167 35.55 -9.88 -23.14
N LEU A 168 35.79 -8.69 -23.69
CA LEU A 168 36.78 -7.74 -23.18
C LEU A 168 36.32 -7.15 -21.85
N LEU A 169 35.06 -6.73 -21.74
CA LEU A 169 34.48 -6.22 -20.50
C LEU A 169 34.41 -7.25 -19.38
N ASP A 170 34.31 -8.55 -19.70
CA ASP A 170 34.33 -9.63 -18.72
C ASP A 170 35.72 -9.82 -18.07
N GLN A 171 36.79 -9.33 -18.69
CA GLN A 171 38.15 -9.42 -18.15
C GLN A 171 38.34 -8.58 -16.87
N ARG A 172 39.17 -9.09 -15.95
CA ARG A 172 39.44 -8.43 -14.65
C ARG A 172 40.03 -7.01 -14.80
N ASN A 173 40.75 -6.74 -15.88
CA ASN A 173 41.31 -5.42 -16.21
C ASN A 173 41.23 -5.21 -17.73
N PRO A 174 40.08 -4.73 -18.25
CA PRO A 174 39.87 -4.58 -19.68
C PRO A 174 40.81 -3.51 -20.27
N ASP A 175 41.42 -3.80 -21.42
CA ASP A 175 42.20 -2.81 -22.15
C ASP A 175 41.26 -1.72 -22.70
N LEU A 176 41.38 -0.52 -22.13
CA LEU A 176 40.53 0.63 -22.46
C LEU A 176 40.79 1.18 -23.87
N VAL A 177 42.00 1.01 -24.38
CA VAL A 177 42.36 1.41 -25.74
C VAL A 177 41.74 0.44 -26.73
N GLN A 178 41.83 -0.86 -26.46
CA GLN A 178 41.17 -1.88 -27.26
C GLN A 178 39.64 -1.76 -27.19
N PHE A 179 39.09 -1.49 -26.01
CA PHE A 179 37.66 -1.23 -25.82
C PHE A 179 37.19 -0.04 -26.65
N ARG A 180 37.91 1.09 -26.57
CA ARG A 180 37.64 2.29 -27.37
C ARG A 180 37.73 1.97 -28.86
N THR A 181 38.75 1.23 -29.29
CA THR A 181 38.94 0.86 -30.70
C THR A 181 37.79 -0.02 -31.20
N LEU A 182 37.37 -1.02 -30.42
CA LEU A 182 36.24 -1.89 -30.76
C LEU A 182 34.92 -1.12 -30.78
N LEU A 183 34.73 -0.18 -29.84
CA LEU A 183 33.58 0.71 -29.84
C LEU A 183 33.57 1.64 -31.06
N GLU A 184 34.71 2.24 -31.41
CA GLU A 184 34.86 3.11 -32.59
C GLU A 184 34.66 2.32 -33.89
N GLN A 185 35.12 1.07 -33.94
CA GLN A 185 34.92 0.16 -35.08
C GLN A 185 33.48 -0.31 -35.21
N TRP A 186 32.79 -0.53 -34.09
CA TRP A 186 31.35 -0.78 -34.07
C TRP A 186 30.58 0.47 -34.53
N TYR A 187 31.03 1.65 -34.11
CA TYR A 187 30.39 2.93 -34.40
C TYR A 187 30.65 3.46 -35.82
N SER A 188 31.80 3.16 -36.44
CA SER A 188 32.14 3.63 -37.78
C SER A 188 31.25 3.06 -38.89
N GLY A 189 30.42 2.06 -38.58
CA GLY A 189 29.33 1.59 -39.43
C GLY A 189 28.05 2.43 -39.35
N ILE A 190 27.99 3.46 -38.50
CA ILE A 190 26.84 4.34 -38.27
C ILE A 190 27.29 5.78 -38.59
N PRO A 191 26.61 6.52 -39.49
CA PRO A 191 27.08 7.84 -39.94
C PRO A 191 27.21 8.84 -38.77
N MET A 192 28.34 9.55 -38.76
CA MET A 192 28.82 10.44 -37.70
C MET A 192 28.53 11.91 -38.03
N ASP A 193 27.25 12.25 -38.14
CA ASP A 193 26.77 13.63 -38.30
C ASP A 193 25.48 13.87 -37.53
N LEU A 194 25.47 13.52 -36.24
CA LEU A 194 24.42 13.91 -35.30
C LEU A 194 25.07 14.47 -34.03
N GLU A 195 24.85 15.76 -33.77
CA GLU A 195 24.93 16.35 -32.41
C GLU A 195 24.30 15.35 -31.44
N PHE A 196 24.99 14.93 -30.37
CA PHE A 196 24.59 14.11 -29.18
C PHE A 196 23.13 13.59 -29.03
N ASP A 197 22.50 13.16 -30.11
CA ASP A 197 21.11 12.74 -30.25
C ASP A 197 21.18 11.29 -30.72
N ILE A 198 21.77 10.48 -29.85
CA ILE A 198 21.95 9.05 -30.08
C ILE A 198 20.59 8.42 -29.80
N ALA A 199 19.78 8.26 -30.83
CA ALA A 199 18.66 7.33 -30.82
C ALA A 199 19.24 5.92 -30.61
N LEU A 200 19.06 5.38 -29.40
CA LEU A 200 19.43 4.03 -29.04
C LEU A 200 18.55 3.05 -29.85
N PRO A 201 19.04 1.84 -30.18
CA PRO A 201 18.23 0.85 -30.89
C PRO A 201 17.03 0.50 -30.02
N SER A 202 15.93 1.20 -30.27
CA SER A 202 14.82 1.29 -29.34
C SER A 202 14.02 -0.02 -29.31
N GLU A 203 14.23 -0.95 -30.24
CA GLU A 203 13.22 -1.97 -30.57
C GLU A 203 12.93 -3.06 -29.52
N GLN A 204 13.66 -3.16 -28.40
CA GLN A 204 13.71 -4.44 -27.64
C GLN A 204 13.36 -4.39 -26.14
N SER A 205 13.08 -3.24 -25.54
CA SER A 205 12.52 -3.14 -24.17
C SER A 205 11.93 -1.76 -23.89
N ASP A 206 10.66 -1.73 -23.49
CA ASP A 206 9.97 -0.48 -23.13
C ASP A 206 10.54 0.13 -21.84
N THR A 207 10.98 -0.70 -20.89
CA THR A 207 11.67 -0.24 -19.69
C THR A 207 12.94 0.54 -20.03
N ILE A 208 13.76 0.02 -20.94
CA ILE A 208 15.02 0.69 -21.31
C ILE A 208 14.75 1.99 -22.06
N ARG A 209 13.82 1.99 -23.03
CA ARG A 209 13.37 3.22 -23.70
C ARG A 209 12.99 4.31 -22.72
N GLN A 210 12.28 3.94 -21.64
CA GLN A 210 11.87 4.90 -20.62
C GLN A 210 13.08 5.50 -19.88
N ILE A 211 14.06 4.67 -19.51
CA ILE A 211 15.29 5.11 -18.84
C ILE A 211 16.12 6.02 -19.76
N GLU A 212 16.19 5.67 -21.04
CA GLU A 212 16.87 6.45 -22.08
C GLU A 212 16.23 7.82 -22.28
N SER A 213 14.89 7.88 -22.36
CA SER A 213 14.16 9.14 -22.42
C SER A 213 14.48 10.04 -21.22
N MET A 214 14.50 9.50 -20.01
CA MET A 214 14.87 10.27 -18.81
C MET A 214 16.32 10.75 -18.85
N LEU A 215 17.23 9.98 -19.44
CA LEU A 215 18.63 10.36 -19.60
C LEU A 215 18.80 11.49 -20.63
N HIS A 216 18.03 11.44 -21.72
CA HIS A 216 17.97 12.51 -22.72
C HIS A 216 17.39 13.80 -22.12
N ASP A 217 16.26 13.70 -21.41
CA ASP A 217 15.62 14.81 -20.69
C ASP A 217 16.55 15.46 -19.66
N ALA A 218 17.47 14.67 -19.09
CA ALA A 218 18.45 15.15 -18.13
C ALA A 218 19.54 16.03 -18.78
N ASN A 219 19.72 16.00 -20.10
CA ASN A 219 20.68 16.81 -20.87
C ASN A 219 22.10 16.80 -20.24
N ASN A 220 22.67 15.61 -20.07
CA ASN A 220 23.98 15.39 -19.45
C ASN A 220 24.12 15.80 -17.96
N ASP A 221 23.03 16.10 -17.26
CA ASP A 221 23.05 16.37 -15.81
C ASP A 221 22.69 15.11 -14.99
N LEU A 222 23.69 14.58 -14.27
CA LEU A 222 23.53 13.40 -13.42
C LEU A 222 22.56 13.63 -12.24
N VAL A 223 22.50 14.83 -11.69
CA VAL A 223 21.59 15.17 -10.59
C VAL A 223 20.16 15.19 -11.11
N LYS A 224 19.94 15.84 -12.26
CA LYS A 224 18.63 15.87 -12.92
C LYS A 224 18.15 14.47 -13.31
N PHE A 225 19.05 13.61 -13.82
CA PHE A 225 18.71 12.22 -14.14
C PHE A 225 18.26 11.44 -12.90
N LYS A 226 18.96 11.58 -11.76
CA LYS A 226 18.55 10.95 -10.50
C LYS A 226 17.16 11.40 -10.06
N ILE A 227 16.87 12.69 -10.12
CA ILE A 227 15.55 13.24 -9.77
C ILE A 227 14.44 12.65 -10.65
N LEU A 228 14.69 12.48 -11.96
CA LEU A 228 13.73 11.86 -12.88
C LEU A 228 13.45 10.40 -12.51
N LEU A 229 14.49 9.62 -12.21
CA LEU A 229 14.33 8.23 -11.73
C LEU A 229 13.56 8.16 -10.41
N GLU A 230 13.83 9.08 -9.48
CA GLU A 230 13.15 9.18 -8.19
C GLU A 230 11.67 9.52 -8.35
N ASN A 231 11.34 10.43 -9.26
CA ASN A 231 9.96 10.78 -9.58
C ASN A 231 9.23 9.58 -10.21
N TRP A 232 9.84 8.90 -11.18
CA TRP A 232 9.26 7.69 -11.78
C TRP A 232 8.99 6.59 -10.74
N TYR A 233 9.89 6.43 -9.77
CA TYR A 233 9.69 5.55 -8.62
C TYR A 233 8.50 5.98 -7.78
N ASN A 234 8.43 7.25 -7.37
CA ASN A 234 7.36 7.78 -6.53
C ASN A 234 5.97 7.60 -7.19
N ASP A 235 5.86 7.93 -8.47
CA ASP A 235 4.62 7.75 -9.24
C ASP A 235 4.19 6.28 -9.30
N THR A 236 5.18 5.38 -9.43
CA THR A 236 4.90 3.94 -9.43
C THR A 236 4.51 3.44 -8.04
N MET A 237 5.11 3.97 -6.97
CA MET A 237 4.72 3.64 -5.61
C MET A 237 3.35 4.18 -5.22
N GLU A 238 2.90 5.31 -5.78
CA GLU A 238 1.52 5.79 -5.63
C GLU A 238 0.53 4.78 -6.23
N ARG A 239 0.79 4.30 -7.45
CA ARG A 239 0.00 3.24 -8.08
C ARG A 239 0.04 1.93 -7.31
N ALA A 240 1.23 1.52 -6.85
CA ALA A 240 1.43 0.31 -6.06
C ALA A 240 0.70 0.35 -4.72
N SER A 241 0.60 1.53 -4.10
CA SER A 241 -0.19 1.76 -2.89
C SER A 241 -1.68 1.56 -3.16
N GLY A 242 -2.16 2.04 -4.31
CA GLY A 242 -3.52 1.78 -4.80
C GLY A 242 -3.82 0.29 -4.96
N TRP A 243 -2.93 -0.47 -5.59
CA TRP A 243 -3.08 -1.93 -5.74
C TRP A 243 -3.07 -2.67 -4.41
N PHE A 244 -2.20 -2.25 -3.48
CA PHE A 244 -2.15 -2.82 -2.13
C PHE A 244 -3.46 -2.59 -1.38
N LYS A 245 -4.02 -1.38 -1.47
CA LYS A 245 -5.32 -1.04 -0.86
C LYS A 245 -6.45 -1.92 -1.41
N GLN A 246 -6.51 -2.11 -2.73
CA GLN A 246 -7.50 -2.98 -3.37
C GLN A 246 -7.35 -4.44 -2.94
N THR A 247 -6.12 -4.94 -2.87
CA THR A 247 -5.81 -6.31 -2.45
C THR A 247 -6.20 -6.53 -0.98
N THR A 248 -5.82 -5.59 -0.12
CA THR A 248 -6.17 -5.58 1.30
C THR A 248 -7.69 -5.59 1.51
N GLN A 249 -8.41 -4.78 0.71
CA GLN A 249 -9.87 -4.73 0.74
C GLN A 249 -10.50 -6.08 0.34
N ALA A 250 -9.98 -6.74 -0.69
CA ALA A 250 -10.47 -8.05 -1.11
C ALA A 250 -10.25 -9.12 -0.02
N ILE A 251 -9.07 -9.12 0.62
CA ILE A 251 -8.78 -10.02 1.75
C ILE A 251 -9.71 -9.72 2.94
N LEU A 252 -9.97 -8.44 3.22
CA LEU A 252 -10.88 -8.04 4.30
C LEU A 252 -12.32 -8.54 4.05
N ILE A 253 -12.79 -8.52 2.80
CA ILE A 253 -14.09 -9.10 2.43
C ILE A 253 -14.10 -10.62 2.69
N LEU A 254 -13.04 -11.34 2.33
CA LEU A 254 -12.94 -12.78 2.59
C LEU A 254 -12.90 -13.11 4.08
N ILE A 255 -12.13 -12.33 4.87
CA ILE A 255 -12.10 -12.46 6.32
C ILE A 255 -13.47 -12.13 6.91
N GLY A 256 -14.12 -11.05 6.46
CA GLY A 256 -15.46 -10.66 6.89
C GLY A 256 -16.51 -11.73 6.60
N ALA A 257 -16.44 -12.38 5.43
CA ALA A 257 -17.26 -13.54 5.10
C ALA A 257 -16.99 -14.73 6.03
N GLY A 258 -15.72 -15.06 6.27
CA GLY A 258 -15.32 -16.11 7.20
C GLY A 258 -15.81 -15.84 8.63
N LEU A 259 -15.73 -14.60 9.11
CA LEU A 259 -16.21 -14.19 10.42
C LEU A 259 -17.74 -14.23 10.51
N ALA A 260 -18.45 -13.71 9.51
CA ALA A 260 -19.90 -13.69 9.51
C ALA A 260 -20.49 -15.11 9.58
N VAL A 261 -19.95 -16.04 8.80
CA VAL A 261 -20.37 -17.45 8.82
C VAL A 261 -19.89 -18.16 10.08
N GLY A 262 -18.61 -18.01 10.43
CA GLY A 262 -18.00 -18.72 11.57
C GLY A 262 -18.57 -18.34 12.93
N PHE A 263 -18.99 -17.08 13.11
CA PHE A 263 -19.57 -16.59 14.36
C PHE A 263 -21.11 -16.53 14.36
N ASP A 264 -21.76 -16.90 13.25
CA ASP A 264 -23.21 -16.75 13.01
C ASP A 264 -23.69 -15.29 13.21
N VAL A 265 -23.01 -14.35 12.55
CA VAL A 265 -23.32 -12.92 12.65
C VAL A 265 -24.26 -12.52 11.52
N ASP A 266 -25.56 -12.55 11.81
CA ASP A 266 -26.62 -12.13 10.88
C ASP A 266 -27.24 -10.80 11.33
N THR A 267 -27.05 -9.74 10.53
CA THR A 267 -27.60 -8.41 10.82
C THR A 267 -29.11 -8.42 11.11
N ILE A 268 -29.89 -9.19 10.35
CA ILE A 268 -31.36 -9.18 10.47
C ILE A 268 -31.76 -9.84 11.79
N LYS A 269 -31.11 -10.96 12.17
CA LYS A 269 -31.33 -11.60 13.48
C LYS A 269 -30.96 -10.65 14.63
N ILE A 270 -29.80 -10.01 14.53
CA ILE A 270 -29.31 -9.05 15.52
C ILE A 270 -30.32 -7.91 15.70
N MET A 271 -30.75 -7.29 14.60
CA MET A 271 -31.71 -6.19 14.62
C MET A 271 -33.04 -6.61 15.25
N LYS A 272 -33.60 -7.76 14.83
CA LYS A 272 -34.83 -8.32 15.39
C LYS A 272 -34.70 -8.52 16.91
N LYS A 273 -33.57 -9.04 17.39
CA LYS A 273 -33.35 -9.26 18.83
C LYS A 273 -33.23 -7.93 19.60
N LEU A 274 -32.37 -7.01 19.16
CA LEU A 274 -32.16 -5.72 19.84
C LEU A 274 -33.43 -4.85 19.88
N SER A 275 -34.30 -4.97 18.87
CA SER A 275 -35.58 -4.26 18.85
C SER A 275 -36.58 -4.77 19.89
N LYS A 276 -36.49 -6.05 20.28
CA LYS A 276 -37.45 -6.70 21.20
C LYS A 276 -36.93 -6.80 22.63
N ASP A 277 -35.62 -7.04 22.77
CA ASP A 277 -34.96 -7.25 24.06
C ASP A 277 -34.37 -5.94 24.59
N THR A 278 -34.98 -5.41 25.64
CA THR A 278 -34.54 -4.16 26.27
C THR A 278 -33.25 -4.34 27.07
N GLU A 279 -33.07 -5.48 27.74
CA GLU A 279 -31.89 -5.72 28.58
C GLU A 279 -30.64 -5.88 27.71
N ALA A 280 -30.70 -6.72 26.66
CA ALA A 280 -29.59 -6.90 25.74
C ALA A 280 -29.20 -5.59 25.04
N ARG A 281 -30.19 -4.75 24.70
CA ARG A 281 -29.96 -3.44 24.08
C ARG A 281 -29.24 -2.49 25.04
N GLU A 282 -29.69 -2.37 26.29
CA GLU A 282 -29.08 -1.47 27.26
C GLU A 282 -27.63 -1.87 27.58
N GLN A 283 -27.37 -3.17 27.75
CA GLN A 283 -26.02 -3.69 28.01
C GLN A 283 -25.06 -3.40 26.85
N LEU A 284 -25.48 -3.63 25.59
CA LEU A 284 -24.64 -3.34 24.43
C LEU A 284 -24.36 -1.85 24.25
N VAL A 285 -25.35 -1.00 24.51
CA VAL A 285 -25.14 0.45 24.46
C VAL A 285 -24.16 0.90 25.53
N GLN A 286 -24.23 0.33 26.74
CA GLN A 286 -23.25 0.62 27.79
C GLN A 286 -21.85 0.18 27.39
N MET A 287 -21.69 -1.05 26.87
CA MET A 287 -20.41 -1.53 26.34
C MET A 287 -19.87 -0.60 25.25
N ALA A 288 -20.73 -0.08 24.39
CA ALA A 288 -20.33 0.82 23.31
C ALA A 288 -19.82 2.17 23.84
N ILE A 289 -20.44 2.71 24.88
CA ILE A 289 -20.01 3.94 25.57
C ILE A 289 -18.65 3.70 26.24
N ASP A 290 -18.53 2.61 26.99
CA ASP A 290 -17.30 2.25 27.70
C ASP A 290 -16.16 1.98 26.71
N PHE A 291 -16.47 1.34 25.58
CA PHE A 291 -15.51 1.15 24.50
C PHE A 291 -15.04 2.48 23.94
N ASN A 292 -15.95 3.40 23.60
CA ASN A 292 -15.58 4.70 23.03
C ASN A 292 -14.72 5.53 24.01
N ALA A 293 -15.00 5.46 25.31
CA ALA A 293 -14.22 6.13 26.36
C ALA A 293 -12.82 5.52 26.54
N ARG A 294 -12.70 4.18 26.55
CA ARG A 294 -11.41 3.48 26.70
C ARG A 294 -10.48 3.64 25.51
N ASN A 295 -11.05 3.86 24.33
CA ASN A 295 -10.37 3.68 23.05
C ASN A 295 -10.27 4.98 22.23
N GLU A 296 -10.40 6.13 22.89
CA GLU A 296 -10.19 7.43 22.26
C GLU A 296 -8.78 7.48 21.62
N GLY A 297 -8.72 7.72 20.31
CA GLY A 297 -7.45 7.73 19.55
C GLY A 297 -7.00 6.39 18.94
N LEU A 298 -7.71 5.26 19.14
CA LEU A 298 -7.38 3.99 18.47
C LEU A 298 -7.35 4.11 16.94
N ILE A 299 -8.24 4.92 16.35
CA ILE A 299 -8.28 5.12 14.89
C ILE A 299 -7.02 5.82 14.38
N GLN A 300 -6.45 6.77 15.13
CA GLN A 300 -5.20 7.40 14.73
C GLN A 300 -4.06 6.36 14.67
N LYS A 301 -4.02 5.44 15.64
CA LYS A 301 -3.05 4.34 15.65
C LYS A 301 -3.27 3.34 14.50
N MET A 302 -4.52 3.04 14.14
CA MET A 302 -4.84 2.12 13.04
C MET A 302 -4.68 2.74 11.63
N ASN A 303 -5.01 4.02 11.44
CA ASN A 303 -4.90 4.69 10.14
C ASN A 303 -3.43 4.98 9.77
N ASN A 304 -2.59 5.34 10.74
CA ASN A 304 -1.15 5.52 10.51
C ASN A 304 -0.46 4.22 10.04
N GLY A 305 -1.09 3.05 10.25
CA GLY A 305 -0.63 1.74 9.81
C GLY A 305 -0.93 1.40 8.33
N LYS A 306 -1.89 2.10 7.69
CA LYS A 306 -2.32 1.81 6.31
C LYS A 306 -1.43 2.49 5.24
N ASP A 307 -0.86 3.65 5.55
CA ASP A 307 0.04 4.40 4.65
C ASP A 307 1.53 4.10 4.85
N THR A 308 1.88 3.18 5.75
CA THR A 308 3.28 2.88 6.09
C THR A 308 3.88 1.80 5.19
N LEU A 309 4.03 2.11 3.90
CA LEU A 309 5.15 1.53 3.14
C LEU A 309 6.50 1.98 3.76
N ARG A 310 6.54 3.08 4.52
CA ARG A 310 7.76 3.79 4.93
C ARG A 310 8.40 3.39 6.26
N VAL A 311 7.84 2.45 7.03
CA VAL A 311 8.33 2.19 8.41
C VAL A 311 8.40 0.69 8.73
N GLU A 312 9.55 0.08 8.45
CA GLU A 312 9.87 -1.34 8.69
C GLU A 312 10.15 -1.64 10.17
N ASN A 313 10.71 -0.68 10.92
CA ASN A 313 11.15 -0.86 12.32
C ASN A 313 10.03 -0.92 13.37
N GLN A 314 8.77 -1.04 12.96
CA GLN A 314 7.63 -1.09 13.88
C GLN A 314 6.79 -2.37 13.74
N LEU A 315 7.12 -3.30 12.84
CA LEU A 315 6.22 -4.44 12.55
C LEU A 315 6.05 -5.38 13.77
N ASN A 316 7.13 -5.73 14.47
CA ASN A 316 7.06 -6.61 15.65
C ASN A 316 6.36 -5.92 16.83
N THR A 317 6.69 -4.66 17.11
CA THR A 317 6.04 -3.86 18.15
C THR A 317 4.54 -3.62 17.84
N ARG A 318 4.19 -3.51 16.55
CA ARG A 318 2.80 -3.47 16.10
C ARG A 318 2.11 -4.80 16.29
N LEU A 319 2.75 -5.94 16.01
CA LEU A 319 2.14 -7.25 16.24
C LEU A 319 1.86 -7.50 17.72
N ASP A 320 2.78 -7.15 18.61
CA ASP A 320 2.62 -7.34 20.06
C ASP A 320 1.50 -6.44 20.65
N SER A 321 1.38 -5.21 20.15
CA SER A 321 0.25 -4.35 20.51
C SER A 321 -1.07 -4.81 19.89
N LEU A 322 -1.06 -5.39 18.69
CA LEU A 322 -2.28 -5.91 18.06
C LEU A 322 -2.73 -7.24 18.66
N SER A 323 -1.82 -8.09 19.16
CA SER A 323 -2.17 -9.35 19.80
C SER A 323 -2.83 -9.13 21.17
N SER A 324 -2.36 -8.15 21.94
CA SER A 324 -3.02 -7.72 23.18
C SER A 324 -4.39 -7.07 22.93
N ILE A 325 -4.53 -6.23 21.89
CA ILE A 325 -5.84 -5.71 21.46
C ILE A 325 -6.75 -6.85 20.99
N LYS A 326 -6.21 -7.87 20.30
CA LYS A 326 -6.98 -9.04 19.87
C LYS A 326 -7.60 -9.75 21.06
N GLN A 327 -6.83 -9.97 22.13
CA GLN A 327 -7.30 -10.68 23.30
C GLN A 327 -8.41 -9.93 24.04
N THR A 328 -8.30 -8.61 24.20
CA THR A 328 -9.37 -7.79 24.79
C THR A 328 -10.61 -7.77 23.90
N LEU A 329 -10.41 -7.70 22.58
CA LEU A 329 -11.51 -7.69 21.62
C LEU A 329 -12.23 -9.03 21.54
N GLU A 330 -11.53 -10.16 21.65
CA GLU A 330 -12.16 -11.49 21.70
C GLU A 330 -13.09 -11.62 22.91
N ALA A 331 -12.70 -11.05 24.06
CA ALA A 331 -13.57 -10.99 25.24
C ALA A 331 -14.79 -10.09 25.02
N ASP A 332 -14.61 -8.90 24.43
CA ASP A 332 -15.73 -7.99 24.08
C ASP A 332 -16.68 -8.64 23.05
N ILE A 333 -16.15 -9.35 22.05
CA ILE A 333 -16.93 -10.11 21.06
C ILE A 333 -17.71 -11.24 21.73
N GLN A 334 -17.08 -12.02 22.60
CA GLN A 334 -17.75 -13.13 23.28
C GLN A 334 -18.89 -12.63 24.18
N SER A 335 -18.67 -11.51 24.87
CA SER A 335 -19.68 -10.85 25.70
C SER A 335 -20.85 -10.30 24.87
N ALA A 336 -20.56 -9.58 23.77
CA ALA A 336 -21.59 -9.09 22.86
C ALA A 336 -22.35 -10.25 22.20
N ARG A 337 -21.66 -11.34 21.85
CA ARG A 337 -22.25 -12.50 21.21
C ARG A 337 -23.23 -13.23 22.14
N SER A 338 -22.90 -13.44 23.41
CA SER A 338 -23.82 -14.09 24.35
C SER A 338 -25.14 -13.31 24.51
N MET A 339 -25.08 -11.98 24.42
CA MET A 339 -26.25 -11.10 24.46
C MET A 339 -27.11 -11.20 23.19
N VAL A 340 -26.52 -11.54 22.04
CA VAL A 340 -27.20 -11.44 20.73
C VAL A 340 -27.48 -12.78 20.06
N VAL A 341 -26.82 -13.87 20.46
CA VAL A 341 -27.05 -15.21 19.92
C VAL A 341 -28.51 -15.60 20.06
N THR A 342 -29.08 -16.04 18.95
CA THR A 342 -30.43 -16.62 18.86
C THR A 342 -30.30 -18.11 18.57
N PRO A 343 -31.21 -18.97 19.08
CA PRO A 343 -31.23 -20.38 18.72
C PRO A 343 -31.29 -20.55 17.19
N PRO A 344 -30.67 -21.60 16.63
CA PRO A 344 -30.69 -21.85 15.19
C PRO A 344 -32.15 -22.00 14.76
N SER A 345 -32.64 -20.98 14.08
CA SER A 345 -33.98 -20.90 13.49
C SER A 345 -33.79 -20.73 11.99
N ASP A 346 -34.69 -21.37 11.24
CA ASP A 346 -34.65 -21.57 9.78
C ASP A 346 -34.76 -20.26 8.96
N ASP A 347 -34.83 -19.11 9.63
CA ASP A 347 -35.05 -17.78 9.03
C ASP A 347 -33.72 -17.02 8.76
N SER A 348 -32.58 -17.73 8.74
CA SER A 348 -31.28 -17.14 8.40
C SER A 348 -31.28 -16.70 6.95
N SER A 349 -31.63 -15.44 6.74
CA SER A 349 -31.71 -14.87 5.42
C SER A 349 -30.28 -14.70 4.89
N ILE A 350 -29.99 -15.24 3.72
CA ILE A 350 -28.73 -15.01 2.99
C ILE A 350 -28.41 -13.50 2.93
N PHE A 351 -29.44 -12.66 2.88
CA PHE A 351 -29.36 -11.20 2.96
C PHE A 351 -28.76 -10.66 4.26
N GLY A 352 -29.00 -11.30 5.40
CA GLY A 352 -28.46 -10.92 6.69
C GLY A 352 -26.94 -11.07 6.74
N TYR A 353 -26.42 -12.22 6.32
CA TYR A 353 -24.98 -12.43 6.18
C TYR A 353 -24.36 -11.51 5.12
N LEU A 354 -25.03 -11.31 3.99
CA LEU A 354 -24.54 -10.40 2.95
C LEU A 354 -24.39 -8.97 3.49
N LEU A 355 -25.35 -8.49 4.27
CA LEU A 355 -25.29 -7.19 4.91
C LEU A 355 -24.16 -7.12 5.95
N THR A 356 -23.96 -8.17 6.75
CA THR A 356 -22.81 -8.27 7.66
C THR A 356 -21.49 -8.22 6.89
N ILE A 357 -21.34 -8.99 5.81
CA ILE A 357 -20.10 -9.02 5.00
C ILE A 357 -19.79 -7.64 4.43
N LEU A 358 -20.80 -6.97 3.87
CA LEU A 358 -20.66 -5.60 3.39
C LEU A 358 -20.27 -4.66 4.53
N ALA A 359 -20.91 -4.77 5.69
CA ALA A 359 -20.58 -3.96 6.85
C ALA A 359 -19.13 -4.15 7.29
N LEU A 360 -18.67 -5.39 7.45
CA LEU A 360 -17.28 -5.68 7.84
C LEU A 360 -16.27 -5.22 6.80
N SER A 361 -16.64 -5.23 5.51
CA SER A 361 -15.77 -4.73 4.44
C SER A 361 -15.49 -3.23 4.55
N LEU A 362 -16.37 -2.42 5.15
CA LEU A 362 -16.13 -0.99 5.34
C LEU A 362 -14.96 -0.71 6.30
N GLY A 363 -14.63 -1.69 7.15
CA GLY A 363 -13.52 -1.65 8.08
C GLY A 363 -13.78 -0.83 9.35
N ALA A 364 -12.91 -1.01 10.34
CA ALA A 364 -13.08 -0.42 11.67
C ALA A 364 -13.15 1.12 11.72
N PRO A 365 -12.38 1.89 10.92
CA PRO A 365 -12.42 3.36 10.99
C PRO A 365 -13.81 3.95 10.73
N PHE A 366 -14.53 3.41 9.75
CA PHE A 366 -15.88 3.87 9.42
C PHE A 366 -16.86 3.69 10.59
N TRP A 367 -16.91 2.48 11.16
CA TRP A 367 -17.84 2.17 12.25
C TRP A 367 -17.48 2.87 13.55
N PHE A 368 -16.20 3.14 13.80
CA PHE A 368 -15.77 3.91 14.97
C PHE A 368 -16.23 5.37 14.88
N ASP A 369 -16.01 6.00 13.73
CA ASP A 369 -16.45 7.39 13.52
C ASP A 369 -17.97 7.51 13.64
N LEU A 370 -18.71 6.53 13.11
CA LEU A 370 -20.16 6.48 13.25
C LEU A 370 -20.57 6.28 14.72
N LEU A 371 -19.93 5.34 15.44
CA LEU A 371 -20.22 5.10 16.85
C LEU A 371 -19.97 6.35 17.69
N ASN A 372 -18.84 7.02 17.50
CA ASN A 372 -18.48 8.21 18.24
C ASN A 372 -19.51 9.33 18.05
N LYS A 373 -19.99 9.52 16.81
CA LYS A 373 -21.08 10.47 16.51
C LYS A 373 -22.38 10.09 17.22
N LEU A 374 -22.78 8.81 17.17
CA LEU A 374 -24.02 8.33 17.78
C LEU A 374 -24.00 8.41 19.32
N VAL A 375 -22.87 8.05 19.95
CA VAL A 375 -22.68 8.15 21.40
C VAL A 375 -22.76 9.60 21.85
N LYS A 376 -22.14 10.54 21.13
CA LYS A 376 -22.24 11.99 21.41
C LYS A 376 -23.66 12.51 21.28
N LEU A 377 -24.41 12.07 20.27
CA LEU A 377 -25.82 12.43 20.09
C LEU A 377 -26.68 11.91 21.24
N ARG A 378 -26.44 10.67 21.68
CA ARG A 378 -27.15 10.06 22.81
C ARG A 378 -26.90 10.83 24.11
N THR A 379 -25.65 11.12 24.44
CA THR A 379 -25.31 11.85 25.68
C THR A 379 -25.80 13.30 25.67
N SER A 380 -25.83 13.94 24.49
CA SER A 380 -26.38 15.28 24.30
C SER A 380 -27.91 15.31 24.43
N SER A 381 -28.60 14.27 23.97
CA SER A 381 -30.06 14.11 24.14
C SER A 381 -30.50 13.79 25.59
N ALA A 382 -29.54 13.35 26.43
CA ALA A 382 -29.77 13.06 27.84
C ALA A 382 -29.52 14.27 28.76
N ALA A 383 -29.02 15.40 28.23
CA ALA A 383 -28.86 16.63 29.01
C ALA A 383 -30.23 17.26 29.31
N PRO A 384 -30.58 17.55 30.58
CA PRO A 384 -31.88 18.10 30.90
C PRO A 384 -32.04 19.49 30.29
N ALA A 385 -33.20 19.75 29.71
CA ALA A 385 -33.61 21.09 29.29
C ALA A 385 -33.51 22.03 30.49
N ARG A 386 -32.48 22.89 30.52
CA ARG A 386 -32.42 24.01 31.47
C ARG A 386 -33.50 25.02 31.09
N SER A 387 -34.62 24.90 31.80
CA SER A 387 -35.60 25.93 32.16
C SER A 387 -35.67 27.17 31.26
N GLY A 388 -36.62 27.16 30.32
CA GLY A 388 -37.35 28.38 30.00
C GLY A 388 -38.30 28.67 31.15
N GLY A 389 -38.10 29.79 31.85
CA GLY A 389 -39.03 30.24 32.89
C GLY A 389 -38.36 30.96 34.05
N GLU A 390 -37.81 32.16 33.80
CA GLU A 390 -37.85 33.23 34.81
C GLU A 390 -37.92 34.57 34.06
N ALA A 391 -39.08 35.21 34.18
CA ALA A 391 -39.33 36.58 33.76
C ALA A 391 -39.30 37.47 35.02
N GLY A 392 -38.63 38.62 34.90
CA GLY A 392 -38.50 39.66 35.93
C GLY A 392 -37.03 39.90 36.24
N SER A 393 -36.44 41.08 36.11
CA SER A 393 -36.94 42.43 35.90
C SER A 393 -35.80 43.28 35.32
N ILE A 394 -36.18 44.33 34.61
CA ILE A 394 -35.32 45.44 34.21
C ILE A 394 -34.59 46.00 35.43
N ASP A 395 -33.26 46.13 35.38
CA ASP A 395 -32.64 47.35 35.88
C ASP A 395 -31.38 47.70 35.08
N SER A 396 -31.41 48.91 34.55
CA SER A 396 -30.35 49.62 33.85
C SER A 396 -29.51 50.35 34.88
N ASP A 397 -28.19 50.17 34.93
CA ASP A 397 -27.28 51.32 35.00
C ASP A 397 -25.78 51.01 34.97
N VAL A 398 -25.07 51.97 34.37
CA VAL A 398 -23.75 52.50 34.75
C VAL A 398 -22.50 51.63 34.48
N SER A 399 -21.90 51.95 33.32
CA SER A 399 -20.56 52.55 33.21
C SER A 399 -19.50 52.16 34.25
N ASN A 400 -18.43 51.49 33.82
CA ASN A 400 -17.09 51.92 34.26
C ASN A 400 -16.00 51.58 33.24
N ARG A 401 -15.54 52.63 32.54
CA ARG A 401 -14.21 52.71 31.92
C ARG A 401 -13.20 53.17 32.97
N ASN A 402 -11.94 52.83 32.70
CA ASN A 402 -10.70 53.25 33.36
C ASN A 402 -10.40 52.44 34.65
N ILE A 403 -9.16 52.14 35.03
CA ILE A 403 -7.92 52.91 34.95
C ILE A 403 -6.70 51.97 34.89
N ILE A 404 -5.69 52.47 34.16
CA ILE A 404 -4.29 52.10 34.01
C ILE A 404 -3.54 52.07 35.37
N ASN A 405 -2.64 51.12 35.60
CA ASN A 405 -1.38 51.24 36.40
C ASN A 405 -0.63 49.90 36.22
N ARG A 406 0.54 49.78 35.58
CA ARG A 406 1.88 50.37 35.73
C ARG A 406 2.47 50.26 37.14
N VAL A 407 3.76 49.87 37.16
CA VAL A 407 4.77 49.80 38.23
C VAL A 407 4.99 48.37 38.76
N GLY A 408 6.20 47.79 38.70
CA GLY A 408 7.52 48.37 38.42
C GLY A 408 8.55 47.38 37.90
#